data_AF-A0A972CEM5-F1
#
_entry.id   AF-A0A972CEM5-F1
#
_cell.length_a   1.000
_cell.length_b   1.000
_cell.length_c   1.000
_cell.angle_alpha   90.00
_cell.angle_beta   90.00
_cell.angle_gamma   90.00
#
_symmetry.space_group_name_H-M   'P 1'
#
loop_
_entity.id
_entity.type
_entity.pdbx_description
1 polymer ?
#
loop_
_entity_poly.entity_id
_entity_poly.type
_entity_poly.pdbx_seq_one_letter_code
_entity_poly.pdbx_strand_id
1 'polypeptide(L)' 'MTTLRSYLYSQVTPECDGILYTILRGDSLYLLAREYNVTIDDILNANPGLDPFNLQIGTQICIPFSR' A
#
# COMPACT_ATOMS: atom_id res chain seq x y z
N MET A 1 -28.12 -2.22 -22.40
CA MET A 1 -28.68 -1.58 -21.19
C MET A 1 -27.81 -2.00 -20.01
N THR A 2 -26.71 -1.29 -19.81
CA THR A 2 -25.70 -1.62 -18.80
C THR A 2 -26.28 -1.37 -17.40
N THR A 3 -26.32 -2.40 -16.57
CA THR A 3 -26.90 -2.34 -15.23
C THR A 3 -26.02 -1.50 -14.29
N LEU A 4 -26.65 -0.65 -13.47
CA LEU A 4 -26.03 0.19 -12.42
C LEU A 4 -25.14 -0.59 -11.43
N ARG A 5 -25.30 -1.92 -11.37
CA ARG A 5 -24.49 -2.84 -10.57
C ARG A 5 -23.02 -2.90 -11.00
N SER A 6 -22.73 -2.60 -12.27
CA SER A 6 -21.36 -2.55 -12.79
C SER A 6 -20.64 -1.23 -12.48
N TYR A 7 -21.35 -0.11 -12.35
CA TYR A 7 -20.76 1.17 -11.95
C TYR A 7 -20.36 1.20 -10.46
N LEU A 8 -21.10 0.47 -9.61
CA LEU A 8 -20.76 0.34 -8.19
C LEU A 8 -19.57 -0.60 -7.91
N TYR A 9 -19.05 -1.29 -8.93
CA TYR A 9 -17.82 -2.09 -8.86
C TYR A 9 -16.59 -1.35 -9.46
N SER A 10 -16.78 -0.12 -9.97
CA SER A 10 -15.73 0.72 -10.55
C SER A 10 -14.92 1.50 -9.51
N GLN A 11 -15.10 1.21 -8.22
CA GLN A 11 -14.17 1.63 -7.18
C GLN A 11 -12.98 0.66 -7.25
N VAL A 12 -12.06 0.90 -8.20
CA VAL A 12 -10.72 0.33 -8.17
C VAL A 12 -10.07 0.86 -6.90
N THR A 13 -10.29 0.18 -5.77
CA THR A 13 -9.37 0.26 -4.65
C THR A 13 -8.03 -0.20 -5.21
N PRO A 14 -6.93 0.56 -5.07
CA PRO A 14 -5.64 0.07 -5.54
C PRO A 14 -5.45 -1.34 -4.97
N GLU A 15 -5.24 -2.31 -5.87
CA GLU A 15 -5.18 -3.74 -5.57
C GLU A 15 -4.01 -4.00 -4.63
N CYS A 16 -4.24 -3.83 -3.34
CA CYS A 16 -3.28 -4.20 -2.33
C CYS A 16 -3.49 -5.68 -2.02
N ASP A 17 -2.60 -6.53 -2.55
CA ASP A 17 -2.48 -7.94 -2.14
C ASP A 17 -1.77 -8.02 -0.78
N GLY A 18 -2.43 -7.44 0.23
CA GLY A 18 -1.81 -7.14 1.51
C GLY A 18 -2.68 -6.27 2.42
N ILE A 19 -2.03 -5.51 3.29
CA ILE A 19 -2.65 -4.59 4.25
C ILE A 19 -2.46 -3.16 3.76
N LEU A 20 -3.55 -2.39 3.68
CA LEU A 20 -3.45 -0.94 3.52
C LEU A 20 -3.05 -0.30 4.84
N TYR A 21 -1.88 0.35 4.85
CA TYR A 21 -1.30 1.00 6.02
C TYR A 21 -1.20 2.52 5.80
N THR A 22 -1.57 3.30 6.80
CA THR A 22 -1.43 4.76 6.76
C THR A 22 -0.16 5.17 7.49
N ILE A 23 0.76 5.84 6.79
CA ILE A 23 2.03 6.31 7.34
C ILE A 23 1.78 7.26 8.53
N LEU A 24 2.47 6.98 9.64
CA LEU A 24 2.47 7.73 10.87
C LEU A 24 3.80 8.45 11.08
N ARG A 25 3.80 9.37 12.05
CA ARG A 25 5.03 10.07 12.45
C ARG A 25 6.03 9.07 13.04
N GLY A 26 7.25 9.08 12.52
CA GLY A 26 8.34 8.24 13.00
C GLY A 26 8.51 6.93 12.22
N ASP A 27 7.62 6.67 11.26
CA ASP A 27 7.75 5.51 10.39
C ASP A 27 8.96 5.62 9.47
N SER A 28 9.47 4.46 9.09
CA SER A 28 10.38 4.28 7.97
C SER A 28 10.07 2.95 7.31
N LEU A 29 10.42 2.81 6.03
CA LEU A 29 10.23 1.54 5.31
C LEU A 29 10.96 0.38 6.01
N TYR A 30 12.10 0.63 6.65
CA TYR A 30 12.82 -0.37 7.43
C TYR A 30 12.03 -0.87 8.65
N LEU A 31 11.41 0.05 9.41
CA LEU A 31 10.59 -0.33 10.56
C LEU A 31 9.36 -1.12 10.12
N LEU A 32 8.68 -0.68 9.06
CA LEU A 32 7.49 -1.36 8.53
C LEU A 32 7.85 -2.73 7.94
N ALA A 33 8.92 -2.83 7.15
CA ALA A 33 9.40 -4.09 6.60
C ALA A 33 9.68 -5.12 7.71
N ARG A 34 10.35 -4.70 8.80
CA ARG A 34 10.62 -5.57 9.94
C ARG A 34 9.35 -5.97 10.69
N GLU A 35 8.44 -5.03 10.92
CA GLU A 35 7.17 -5.29 11.64
C GLU A 35 6.30 -6.30 10.91
N TYR A 36 6.16 -6.12 9.60
CA TYR A 36 5.30 -6.96 8.76
C TYR A 36 6.02 -8.16 8.15
N ASN A 37 7.29 -8.38 8.50
CA ASN A 37 8.13 -9.47 8.01
C ASN A 37 8.14 -9.57 6.46
N VAL A 38 8.38 -8.43 5.81
CA VAL A 38 8.58 -8.31 4.35
C VAL A 38 9.90 -7.57 4.07
N THR A 39 10.34 -7.54 2.82
CA THR A 39 11.49 -6.69 2.46
C THR A 39 11.05 -5.26 2.13
N ILE A 40 11.98 -4.31 2.20
CA ILE A 40 11.74 -2.94 1.72
C ILE A 40 11.38 -2.95 0.23
N ASP A 41 12.03 -3.82 -0.55
CA ASP A 41 11.78 -3.97 -1.98
C ASP A 41 10.36 -4.48 -2.25
N ASP A 42 9.83 -5.41 -1.44
CA ASP A 42 8.43 -5.85 -1.56
C ASP A 42 7.46 -4.68 -1.37
N ILE A 43 7.71 -3.84 -0.36
CA ILE A 43 6.89 -2.64 -0.12
C ILE A 43 7.00 -1.68 -1.31
N LEU A 44 8.19 -1.43 -1.84
CA LEU A 44 8.37 -0.52 -2.98
C LEU A 44 7.73 -1.06 -4.26
N ASN A 45 7.83 -2.36 -4.52
CA ASN A 45 7.21 -3.01 -5.66
C ASN A 45 5.67 -2.96 -5.58
N ALA A 46 5.10 -3.09 -4.39
CA ALA A 46 3.66 -2.96 -4.14
C ALA A 46 3.15 -1.51 -4.23
N ASN A 47 4.05 -0.51 -4.21
CA ASN A 47 3.70 0.91 -4.24
C ASN A 47 4.49 1.67 -5.31
N PRO A 48 4.18 1.48 -6.61
CA PRO A 48 4.84 2.22 -7.68
C PRO A 48 4.74 3.74 -7.47
N GLY A 49 5.89 4.41 -7.44
CA GLY A 49 5.98 5.87 -7.25
C GLY A 49 6.14 6.33 -5.80
N LEU A 50 6.18 5.42 -4.82
CA LEU A 50 6.54 5.76 -3.44
C LEU A 50 8.01 6.18 -3.37
N ASP A 51 8.27 7.36 -2.81
CA ASP A 51 9.63 7.84 -2.53
C ASP A 51 10.10 7.34 -1.15
N PRO A 52 11.11 6.44 -1.08
CA PRO A 52 11.60 5.89 0.18
C PRO A 52 12.26 6.94 1.09
N PHE A 53 12.69 8.07 0.54
CA PHE A 53 13.36 9.14 1.29
C PHE A 53 12.41 10.27 1.72
N ASN A 54 11.14 10.21 1.31
CA ASN A 54 10.16 11.26 1.55
C ASN A 54 8.77 10.72 1.88
N LEU A 55 8.69 9.83 2.87
CA LEU A 55 7.42 9.28 3.35
C LEU A 55 6.53 10.40 3.93
N GLN A 56 5.35 10.57 3.33
CA GLN A 56 4.38 11.57 3.75
C GLN A 56 3.44 10.99 4.81
N ILE A 57 3.34 11.65 5.96
CA ILE A 57 2.39 11.27 7.02
C ILE A 57 0.96 11.36 6.49
N GLY A 58 0.15 10.35 6.78
CA GLY A 58 -1.24 10.25 6.32
C GLY A 58 -1.40 9.62 4.94
N THR A 59 -0.30 9.35 4.22
CA THR A 59 -0.35 8.59 2.96
C THR A 59 -0.65 7.12 3.24
N GLN A 60 -1.58 6.57 2.47
CA GLN A 60 -1.88 5.14 2.48
C GLN A 60 -0.94 4.41 1.50
N ILE A 61 -0.30 3.35 1.98
CA ILE A 61 0.54 2.45 1.20
C ILE A 61 0.06 1.01 1.37
N CYS A 62 0.38 0.14 0.42
CA CYS A 62 0.19 -1.29 0.52
C CYS A 62 1.39 -1.96 1.21
N ILE A 63 1.14 -2.76 2.23
CA ILE A 63 2.12 -3.68 2.80
C ILE A 63 1.75 -5.09 2.32
N PRO A 64 2.51 -5.68 1.36
CA PRO A 64 2.14 -6.98 0.79
C PRO A 64 2.26 -8.10 1.82
N PHE A 65 1.57 -9.22 1.60
CA PHE A 65 1.89 -10.44 2.34
C PHE A 65 3.19 -11.06 1.80
N SER A 66 4.05 -11.56 2.70
CA SER A 66 5.22 -12.35 2.27
C SER A 66 4.74 -13.54 1.45
N ARG A 67 5.33 -13.73 0.26
CA ARG A 67 5.18 -14.98 -0.50
C ARG A 67 6.06 -16.09 0.07
#